data_AF-A0A6I2FPW5-F1
#
_entry.id   AF-A0A6I2FPW5-F1
#
_cell.length_a   1.000
_cell.length_b   1.000
_cell.length_c   1.000
_cell.angle_alpha   90.00
_cell.angle_beta   90.00
_cell.angle_gamma   90.00
#
_symmetry.space_group_name_H-M   'P 1'
#
loop_
_entity.id
_entity.type
_entity.pdbx_description
1 polymer ?
#
loop_
_entity_poly.entity_id
_entity_poly.type
_entity_poly.pdbx_seq_one_letter_code
_entity_poly.pdbx_strand_id
1 'polypeptide(L)'
;MIGIEQVLDTADYRTIAEQIPDQWRPLSGFLAVTGMRLGEAAALRVDDIDAGAGLCQVSRTWVPGVRCWYLQSARVVRCVQMPEVIVEALDLDRTDEELFRVDRAAGPGLIHRYRKVWAHAVNVVAADLDRRPRVNALRQMCGAQLLNAGVPVEEVAAQLGSSTLAVLRLPTA
;
A
#
# COMPACT_ATOMS: atom_id res chain seq x y z
N MET A 1 13.70 16.25 -17.80
CA MET A 1 12.49 15.56 -18.28
C MET A 1 12.18 14.48 -17.24
N ILE A 2 11.32 14.80 -16.28
CA ILE A 2 10.94 13.86 -15.21
C ILE A 2 10.05 12.82 -15.88
N GLY A 3 10.57 11.59 -16.05
CA GLY A 3 9.80 10.50 -16.62
C GLY A 3 8.50 10.34 -15.83
N ILE A 4 7.37 10.53 -16.51
CA ILE A 4 6.05 10.30 -15.93
C ILE A 4 5.95 8.79 -15.75
N GLU A 5 6.08 8.31 -14.51
CA GLU A 5 5.85 6.90 -14.17
C GLU A 5 4.39 6.60 -14.54
N GLN A 6 4.17 5.81 -15.59
CA GLN A 6 2.83 5.39 -15.99
C GLN A 6 2.17 4.66 -14.81
N VAL A 7 0.88 4.91 -14.61
CA VAL A 7 0.09 4.26 -13.55
C VAL A 7 0.10 2.74 -13.78
N LEU A 8 0.39 1.98 -12.74
CA LEU A 8 0.30 0.51 -12.77
C LEU A 8 -1.17 0.11 -12.89
N ASP A 9 -1.51 -0.83 -13.78
CA ASP A 9 -2.87 -1.36 -13.87
C ASP A 9 -3.01 -2.69 -13.11
N THR A 10 -4.25 -3.18 -13.00
CA THR A 10 -4.56 -4.40 -12.24
C THR A 10 -3.95 -5.66 -12.87
N ALA A 11 -3.81 -5.72 -14.19
CA ALA A 11 -3.26 -6.88 -14.88
C ALA A 11 -1.76 -6.97 -14.62
N ASP A 12 -1.05 -5.86 -14.78
CA ASP A 12 0.38 -5.75 -14.46
C ASP A 12 0.65 -6.02 -12.98
N TYR A 13 -0.19 -5.50 -12.08
CA TYR A 13 -0.10 -5.83 -10.66
C TYR A 13 -0.25 -7.33 -10.41
N ARG A 14 -1.20 -8.00 -11.06
CA ARG A 14 -1.40 -9.45 -10.90
C ARG A 14 -0.15 -10.22 -11.33
N THR A 15 0.42 -9.88 -12.48
CA THR A 15 1.67 -10.47 -12.99
C THR A 15 2.84 -10.29 -12.01
N ILE A 16 2.94 -9.11 -11.37
CA ILE A 16 3.94 -8.88 -10.29
C ILE A 16 3.60 -9.72 -9.05
N ALA A 17 2.34 -9.74 -8.62
CA ALA A 17 1.89 -10.40 -7.40
C ALA A 17 2.08 -11.93 -7.44
N GLU A 18 1.99 -12.54 -8.62
CA GLU A 18 2.31 -13.95 -8.84
C GLU A 18 3.78 -14.26 -8.51
N GLN A 19 4.69 -13.30 -8.70
CA GLN A 19 6.12 -13.45 -8.36
C GLN A 19 6.44 -13.08 -6.89
N ILE A 20 5.46 -12.58 -6.12
CA ILE A 20 5.63 -12.28 -4.70
C ILE A 20 5.46 -13.59 -3.91
N PRO A 21 6.38 -13.93 -2.98
CA PRO A 21 6.21 -15.09 -2.10
C PRO A 21 4.93 -15.00 -1.28
N ASP A 22 4.27 -16.14 -1.07
CA ASP A 22 2.91 -16.20 -0.50
C ASP A 22 2.75 -15.42 0.81
N GLN A 23 3.73 -15.50 1.71
CA GLN A 23 3.66 -14.81 3.01
C GLN A 23 3.69 -13.28 2.90
N TRP A 24 4.12 -12.72 1.77
CA TRP A 24 4.14 -11.28 1.51
C TRP A 24 2.95 -10.79 0.68
N ARG A 25 2.17 -11.70 0.07
CA ARG A 25 1.02 -11.35 -0.77
C ARG A 25 -0.08 -10.62 0.00
N PRO A 26 -0.44 -10.95 1.26
CA PRO A 26 -1.43 -10.19 2.03
C PRO A 26 -1.05 -8.71 2.20
N LEU A 27 0.20 -8.41 2.56
CA LEU A 27 0.69 -7.01 2.64
C LEU A 27 0.62 -6.32 1.27
N SER A 28 0.96 -7.03 0.19
CA SER A 28 0.90 -6.49 -1.16
C SER A 28 -0.53 -6.13 -1.57
N GLY A 29 -1.46 -7.07 -1.40
CA GLY A 29 -2.88 -6.89 -1.70
C GLY A 29 -3.50 -5.78 -0.85
N PHE A 30 -3.14 -5.72 0.43
CA PHE A 30 -3.56 -4.65 1.31
C PHE A 30 -3.14 -3.27 0.80
N LEU A 31 -1.86 -3.09 0.41
CA LEU A 31 -1.37 -1.83 -0.15
C LEU A 31 -2.04 -1.48 -1.49
N ALA A 32 -2.29 -2.49 -2.33
CA ALA A 32 -2.96 -2.35 -3.62
C ALA A 32 -4.41 -1.87 -3.48
N VAL A 33 -5.15 -2.41 -2.51
CA VAL A 33 -6.57 -2.11 -2.31
C VAL A 33 -6.77 -0.83 -1.49
N THR A 34 -5.99 -0.62 -0.44
CA THR A 34 -6.18 0.52 0.47
C THR A 34 -5.47 1.80 -0.01
N GLY A 35 -4.44 1.66 -0.86
CA GLY A 35 -3.61 2.78 -1.30
C GLY A 35 -2.73 3.38 -0.20
N MET A 36 -2.57 2.70 0.94
CA MET A 36 -1.70 3.17 2.01
C MET A 36 -0.23 3.23 1.58
N ARG A 37 0.54 4.12 2.21
CA ARG A 37 2.00 4.11 2.06
C ARG A 37 2.56 2.92 2.83
N LEU A 38 3.64 2.32 2.33
CA LEU A 38 4.31 1.21 3.00
C LEU A 38 4.72 1.54 4.45
N GLY A 39 5.13 2.79 4.71
CA GLY A 39 5.47 3.24 6.08
C GLY A 39 4.27 3.33 7.02
N GLU A 40 3.08 3.62 6.48
CA GLU A 40 1.81 3.66 7.23
C GLU A 40 1.38 2.22 7.54
N ALA A 41 1.32 1.35 6.54
CA ALA A 41 0.97 -0.06 6.73
C ALA A 41 1.91 -0.77 7.72
N ALA A 42 3.22 -0.50 7.66
CA ALA A 42 4.19 -1.05 8.60
C ALA A 42 4.06 -0.50 10.04
N ALA A 43 3.31 0.59 10.23
CA ALA A 43 3.05 1.20 11.53
C ALA A 43 1.66 0.82 12.08
N LEU A 44 0.81 0.16 11.29
CA LEU A 44 -0.50 -0.29 11.74
C LEU A 44 -0.38 -1.31 12.86
N ARG A 45 -1.31 -1.21 13.79
CA ARG A 45 -1.55 -2.14 14.89
C ARG A 45 -2.87 -2.86 14.70
N VAL A 46 -3.02 -3.99 15.39
CA VAL A 46 -4.29 -4.75 15.37
C VAL A 46 -5.45 -3.85 15.85
N ASP A 47 -5.23 -3.09 16.92
CA ASP A 47 -6.24 -2.17 17.48
C ASP A 47 -6.56 -0.94 16.59
N ASP A 48 -5.82 -0.72 15.49
CA ASP A 48 -6.20 0.29 14.50
C ASP A 48 -7.31 -0.22 13.55
N ILE A 49 -7.71 -1.49 13.67
CA ILE A 49 -8.68 -2.16 12.81
C ILE A 49 -10.03 -2.29 13.51
N ASP A 50 -11.05 -1.67 12.95
CA ASP A 50 -12.45 -1.96 13.25
C ASP A 50 -12.96 -2.92 12.18
N ALA A 51 -12.85 -4.21 12.44
CA ALA A 51 -13.27 -5.26 11.52
C ALA A 51 -14.78 -5.25 11.28
N GLY A 52 -15.58 -4.88 12.30
CA GLY A 52 -17.04 -4.82 12.20
C GLY A 52 -17.53 -3.70 11.27
N ALA A 53 -16.81 -2.57 11.27
CA ALA A 53 -17.08 -1.46 10.36
C ALA A 53 -16.31 -1.52 9.04
N GLY A 54 -15.38 -2.47 8.86
CA GLY A 54 -14.47 -2.52 7.71
C GLY A 54 -13.55 -1.30 7.63
N LEU A 55 -13.11 -0.76 8.78
CA LEU A 55 -12.35 0.47 8.86
C LEU A 55 -10.95 0.26 9.42
N CYS A 56 -9.97 0.99 8.88
CA CYS A 56 -8.62 1.07 9.42
C CYS A 56 -8.25 2.52 9.73
N GLN A 57 -7.83 2.79 10.97
CA GLN A 57 -7.34 4.10 11.38
C GLN A 57 -5.86 4.28 11.05
N VAL A 58 -5.56 5.16 10.09
CA VAL A 58 -4.19 5.53 9.77
C VAL A 58 -3.80 6.76 10.57
N SER A 59 -3.04 6.56 11.65
CA SER A 59 -2.58 7.64 12.55
C SER A 59 -1.06 7.79 12.58
N ARG A 60 -0.31 6.79 12.12
CA ARG A 60 1.15 6.68 12.30
C ARG A 60 1.85 6.23 11.03
N THR A 61 3.14 6.55 10.91
CA THR A 61 4.01 6.06 9.83
C THR A 61 5.45 5.94 10.31
N TRP A 62 6.15 4.92 9.81
CA TRP A 62 7.59 4.83 9.94
C TRP A 62 8.29 5.69 8.88
N VAL A 63 9.25 6.49 9.32
CA VAL A 63 10.04 7.40 8.47
C VAL A 63 11.53 7.12 8.67
N PRO A 64 12.33 7.01 7.60
CA PRO A 64 13.76 6.81 7.73
C PRO A 64 14.44 8.09 8.22
N GLY A 65 15.27 7.96 9.26
CA GLY A 65 16.22 8.97 9.70
C GLY A 65 17.63 8.70 9.20
N VAL A 66 18.58 9.53 9.62
CA VAL A 66 20.00 9.41 9.24
C VAL A 66 20.64 8.12 9.77
N ARG A 67 20.28 7.69 10.99
CA ARG A 67 20.87 6.53 11.66
C ARG A 67 19.87 5.47 12.11
N CYS A 68 18.61 5.85 12.26
CA CYS A 68 17.54 4.96 12.71
C CYS A 68 16.21 5.37 12.06
N TRP A 69 15.21 4.51 12.23
CA TRP A 69 13.84 4.81 11.83
C TRP A 69 13.08 5.44 12.98
N TYR A 70 12.16 6.34 12.65
CA TYR A 70 11.30 7.00 13.62
C TYR A 70 9.85 6.69 13.32
N LEU A 71 9.09 6.37 14.37
CA LEU A 71 7.65 6.36 14.30
C LEU A 71 7.15 7.79 14.48
N GLN A 72 6.38 8.29 13.52
CA GLN A 72 5.82 9.64 13.54
C GLN A 72 4.32 9.59 13.28
N SER A 73 3.63 10.66 13.65
CA SER A 73 2.23 10.86 13.23
C SER A 73 2.14 10.84 11.70
N ALA A 74 1.11 10.19 11.17
CA ALA A 74 0.80 10.26 9.76
C ALA A 74 0.55 11.73 9.37
N ARG A 75 0.98 12.12 8.17
CA ARG A 75 0.78 13.48 7.65
C ARG A 75 -0.69 13.88 7.66
N VAL A 76 -1.57 12.92 7.42
CA VAL A 76 -3.03 13.05 7.51
C VAL A 76 -3.54 11.85 8.29
N VAL A 77 -4.15 12.12 9.44
CA VAL A 77 -4.90 11.10 10.20
C VAL A 77 -6.23 10.87 9.49
N ARG A 78 -6.55 9.61 9.19
CA ARG A 78 -7.73 9.25 8.40
C ARG A 78 -8.21 7.84 8.72
N CYS A 79 -9.48 7.59 8.41
CA CYS A 79 -10.01 6.23 8.34
C CYS A 79 -10.03 5.78 6.88
N VAL A 80 -9.55 4.58 6.62
CA VAL A 80 -9.55 3.96 5.30
C VAL A 80 -10.53 2.80 5.32
N GLN A 81 -11.45 2.81 4.36
CA GLN A 81 -12.37 1.70 4.11
C GLN A 81 -11.60 0.49 3.59
N MET A 82 -11.91 -0.68 4.13
CA MET A 82 -11.36 -1.95 3.73
C MET A 82 -12.50 -2.85 3.23
N PRO A 83 -12.43 -3.36 2.00
CA PRO A 83 -13.35 -4.40 1.54
C PRO A 83 -13.29 -5.62 2.46
N GLU A 84 -14.42 -6.31 2.61
CA GLU A 84 -14.58 -7.50 3.45
C GLU A 84 -13.49 -8.55 3.18
N VAL A 85 -13.20 -8.83 1.91
CA VAL A 85 -12.13 -9.76 1.50
C VAL A 85 -10.73 -9.40 2.04
N ILE A 86 -10.46 -8.12 2.27
CA ILE A 86 -9.20 -7.69 2.90
C ILE A 86 -9.27 -7.94 4.40
N VAL A 87 -10.38 -7.60 5.05
CA VAL A 87 -10.57 -7.81 6.49
C VAL A 87 -10.44 -9.30 6.84
N GLU A 88 -11.08 -10.18 6.08
CA GLU A 88 -11.01 -11.64 6.24
C GLU A 88 -9.60 -12.21 6.05
N ALA A 89 -8.76 -11.54 5.25
CA ALA A 89 -7.38 -11.94 5.02
C ALA A 89 -6.41 -11.46 6.11
N LEU A 90 -6.86 -10.61 7.04
CA LEU A 90 -6.04 -10.13 8.17
C LEU A 90 -6.10 -11.13 9.32
N ASP A 91 -4.93 -11.50 9.83
CA ASP A 91 -4.83 -12.17 11.12
C ASP A 91 -4.97 -11.11 12.22
N LEU A 92 -6.14 -11.06 12.86
CA LEU A 92 -6.51 -10.10 13.91
C LEU A 92 -6.56 -10.72 15.32
N ASP A 93 -6.42 -12.05 15.44
CA ASP A 93 -6.54 -12.76 16.73
C ASP A 93 -5.27 -12.69 17.60
N ARG A 94 -4.20 -12.16 17.03
CA ARG A 94 -2.88 -12.07 17.67
C ARG A 94 -2.77 -10.86 18.60
N THR A 95 -2.06 -11.06 19.70
CA THR A 95 -1.80 -10.06 20.75
C THR A 95 -0.62 -9.14 20.45
N ASP A 96 0.04 -9.32 19.30
CA ASP A 96 1.15 -8.47 18.88
C ASP A 96 0.66 -7.05 18.60
N GLU A 97 1.50 -6.05 18.89
CA GLU A 97 1.12 -4.67 18.59
C GLU A 97 0.97 -4.46 17.08
N GLU A 98 1.91 -4.88 16.23
CA GLU A 98 1.87 -4.56 14.79
C GLU A 98 1.00 -5.52 13.96
N LEU A 99 0.14 -4.96 13.10
CA LEU A 99 -0.75 -5.70 12.19
C LEU A 99 0.02 -6.55 11.17
N PHE A 100 1.09 -6.02 10.60
CA PHE A 100 1.88 -6.74 9.61
C PHE A 100 3.21 -7.21 10.20
N ARG A 101 3.29 -8.52 10.42
CA ARG A 101 4.51 -9.26 10.73
C ARG A 101 4.68 -10.40 9.74
N VAL A 102 5.80 -10.42 9.02
CA VAL A 102 6.13 -11.47 8.04
C VAL A 102 7.55 -11.95 8.29
N ASP A 103 7.76 -13.26 8.51
CA ASP A 103 9.07 -13.84 8.80
C ASP A 103 9.85 -13.10 9.91
N ARG A 104 9.16 -12.78 11.01
CA ARG A 104 9.63 -11.98 12.16
C ARG A 104 9.94 -10.50 11.86
N ALA A 105 9.74 -10.03 10.64
CA ALA A 105 9.92 -8.64 10.28
C ALA A 105 8.63 -7.85 10.53
N ALA A 106 8.75 -6.77 11.30
CA ALA A 106 7.72 -5.75 11.55
C ALA A 106 8.35 -4.35 11.41
N GLY A 107 7.52 -3.30 11.37
CA GLY A 107 7.97 -1.92 11.34
C GLY A 107 9.05 -1.64 10.28
N PRO A 108 10.19 -1.02 10.63
CA PRO A 108 11.29 -0.78 9.69
C PRO A 108 11.85 -2.02 8.99
N GLY A 109 11.90 -3.16 9.70
CA GLY A 109 12.37 -4.43 9.16
C GLY A 109 11.44 -4.96 8.07
N LEU A 110 10.13 -4.81 8.27
CA LEU A 110 9.10 -5.15 7.28
C LEU A 110 9.28 -4.31 6.02
N ILE A 111 9.43 -2.99 6.17
CA ILE A 111 9.61 -2.05 5.04
C ILE A 111 10.83 -2.45 4.21
N HIS A 112 11.97 -2.69 4.86
CA HIS A 112 13.21 -3.06 4.17
C HIS A 112 13.08 -4.37 3.40
N ARG A 113 12.51 -5.40 4.03
CA ARG A 113 12.32 -6.70 3.38
C ARG A 113 11.32 -6.64 2.24
N TYR A 114 10.16 -6.02 2.45
CA TYR A 114 9.13 -5.92 1.41
C TYR A 114 9.63 -5.14 0.19
N ARG A 115 10.43 -4.07 0.36
CA ARG A 115 11.04 -3.37 -0.78
C ARG A 115 11.92 -4.27 -1.64
N LYS A 116 12.66 -5.21 -1.02
CA LYS A 116 13.47 -6.20 -1.74
C LYS A 116 12.60 -7.24 -2.44
N VAL A 117 11.57 -7.74 -1.76
CA VAL A 117 10.59 -8.67 -2.33
C VAL A 117 9.91 -8.05 -3.56
N TRP A 118 9.40 -6.83 -3.43
CA TRP A 118 8.79 -6.08 -4.53
C TRP A 118 9.77 -5.87 -5.69
N ALA A 119 10.99 -5.40 -5.41
CA ALA A 119 11.98 -5.17 -6.44
C ALA A 119 12.34 -6.47 -7.18
N HIS A 120 12.43 -7.60 -6.47
CA HIS A 120 12.67 -8.91 -7.09
C HIS A 120 11.50 -9.30 -8.00
N ALA A 121 10.26 -9.27 -7.50
CA ALA A 121 9.06 -9.59 -8.27
C ALA A 121 8.95 -8.73 -9.53
N VAL A 122 9.14 -7.42 -9.41
CA VAL A 122 9.16 -6.50 -10.56
C VAL A 122 10.27 -6.85 -11.55
N ASN A 123 11.48 -7.17 -11.07
CA ASN A 123 12.59 -7.49 -11.96
C ASN A 123 12.36 -8.77 -12.79
N VAL A 124 11.61 -9.73 -12.27
CA VAL A 124 11.25 -10.96 -12.99
C VAL A 124 10.38 -10.64 -14.22
N VAL A 125 9.47 -9.69 -14.10
CA VAL A 125 8.47 -9.36 -15.14
C VAL A 125 8.77 -8.04 -15.87
N ALA A 126 9.88 -7.38 -15.54
CA ALA A 126 10.21 -6.04 -16.04
C ALA A 126 10.37 -5.98 -17.57
N ALA A 127 10.77 -7.08 -18.21
CA ALA A 127 10.88 -7.17 -19.67
C ALA A 127 9.51 -7.10 -20.34
N ASP A 128 8.51 -7.77 -19.76
CA ASP A 128 7.14 -7.79 -20.28
C ASP A 128 6.41 -6.47 -20.00
N LEU A 129 6.71 -5.83 -18.87
CA LEU A 129 6.10 -4.56 -18.48
C LEU A 129 6.67 -3.33 -19.20
N ASP A 130 7.89 -3.42 -19.76
CA ASP A 130 8.69 -2.27 -20.25
C ASP A 130 8.85 -1.15 -19.19
N ARG A 131 8.73 -1.49 -17.90
CA ARG A 131 8.86 -0.56 -16.78
C ARG A 131 9.21 -1.27 -15.47
N ARG A 132 9.62 -0.49 -14.48
CA ARG A 132 10.00 -0.97 -13.13
C ARG A 132 9.25 -0.18 -12.04
N PRO A 133 7.96 -0.46 -11.82
CA PRO A 133 7.14 0.30 -10.88
C PRO A 133 7.70 0.19 -9.47
N ARG A 134 7.71 1.30 -8.74
CA ARG A 134 8.06 1.30 -7.31
C ARG A 134 6.85 0.84 -6.48
N VAL A 135 7.06 0.50 -5.21
CA VAL A 135 5.96 0.15 -4.29
C VAL A 135 4.86 1.22 -4.24
N ASN A 136 5.23 2.51 -4.40
CA ASN A 136 4.27 3.61 -4.45
C ASN A 136 3.32 3.55 -5.66
N ALA A 137 3.63 2.77 -6.69
CA ALA A 137 2.73 2.55 -7.82
C ALA A 137 1.44 1.83 -7.41
N LEU A 138 1.46 1.00 -6.36
CA LEU A 138 0.24 0.38 -5.79
C LEU A 138 -0.77 1.44 -5.31
N ARG A 139 -0.26 2.48 -4.68
CA ARG A 139 -1.05 3.62 -4.22
C ARG A 139 -1.62 4.43 -5.40
N GLN A 140 -0.82 4.64 -6.43
CA GLN A 140 -1.27 5.32 -7.65
C GLN A 140 -2.34 4.48 -8.36
N MET A 141 -2.16 3.16 -8.44
CA MET A 141 -3.15 2.23 -8.99
C MET A 141 -4.47 2.29 -8.21
N CYS A 142 -4.43 2.22 -6.88
CA CYS A 142 -5.63 2.35 -6.03
C CYS A 142 -6.40 3.65 -6.33
N GLY A 143 -5.70 4.80 -6.35
CA GLY A 143 -6.31 6.08 -6.68
C GLY A 143 -6.95 6.10 -8.07
N ALA A 144 -6.29 5.47 -9.05
CA ALA A 144 -6.79 5.36 -10.41
C ALA A 144 -8.07 4.53 -10.49
N GLN A 145 -8.09 3.40 -9.79
CA GLN A 145 -9.24 2.51 -9.73
C GLN A 145 -10.45 3.17 -9.08
N LEU A 146 -10.25 3.89 -7.97
CA LEU A 146 -11.34 4.61 -7.30
C LEU A 146 -11.91 5.71 -8.21
N LEU A 147 -11.06 6.49 -8.87
CA LEU A 147 -11.51 7.53 -9.81
C LEU A 147 -12.26 6.92 -11.02
N ASN A 148 -11.75 5.81 -11.56
CA ASN A 148 -12.41 5.09 -12.65
C ASN A 148 -13.76 4.47 -12.23
N ALA A 149 -13.91 4.12 -10.95
CA ALA A 149 -15.16 3.67 -10.36
C ALA A 149 -16.15 4.82 -10.08
N GLY A 150 -15.78 6.07 -10.39
CA GLY A 150 -16.64 7.24 -10.19
C GLY A 150 -16.63 7.78 -8.76
N VAL A 151 -15.70 7.34 -7.91
CA VAL A 151 -15.56 7.88 -6.55
C VAL A 151 -15.13 9.35 -6.64
N PRO A 152 -15.79 10.27 -5.91
CA PRO A 152 -15.44 11.69 -5.92
C PRO A 152 -13.96 11.93 -5.59
N VAL A 153 -13.35 12.90 -6.26
CA VAL A 153 -11.92 13.22 -6.15
C VAL A 153 -11.52 13.53 -4.71
N GLU A 154 -12.41 14.18 -3.95
CA GLU A 154 -12.24 14.53 -2.55
C GLU A 154 -12.20 13.29 -1.65
N GLU A 155 -13.05 12.30 -1.93
CA GLU A 155 -13.08 11.01 -1.21
C GLU A 155 -11.82 10.20 -1.52
N VAL A 156 -11.39 10.17 -2.78
CA VAL A 156 -10.10 9.53 -3.16
C VAL A 156 -8.94 10.21 -2.48
N ALA A 157 -8.90 11.55 -2.47
CA ALA A 157 -7.87 12.32 -1.79
C ALA A 157 -7.85 12.06 -0.27
N ALA A 158 -9.04 11.97 0.34
CA ALA A 158 -9.20 11.63 1.76
C ALA A 158 -8.69 10.22 2.06
N GLN A 159 -9.11 9.20 1.30
CA GLN A 159 -8.66 7.81 1.46
C GLN A 159 -7.14 7.67 1.30
N LEU A 160 -6.57 8.38 0.32
CA LEU A 160 -5.13 8.37 0.11
C LEU A 160 -4.42 9.22 1.17
N GLY A 161 -5.04 10.21 1.80
CA GLY A 161 -4.33 11.13 2.70
C GLY A 161 -3.33 12.00 1.90
N SER A 162 -3.83 12.62 0.84
CA SER A 162 -3.10 13.60 0.03
C SER A 162 -3.87 14.91 -0.04
N SER A 163 -3.20 16.05 0.12
CA SER A 163 -3.79 17.38 -0.12
C SER A 163 -3.89 17.73 -1.61
N THR A 164 -3.32 16.90 -2.49
CA THR A 164 -3.30 17.07 -3.95
C THR A 164 -3.14 15.70 -4.61
N LEU A 165 -4.00 15.34 -5.57
CA LEU A 165 -3.80 14.18 -6.46
C LEU A 165 -2.72 14.51 -7.50
N ALA A 166 -1.48 14.71 -7.03
CA ALA A 166 -0.35 14.90 -7.92
C ALA A 166 -0.02 13.54 -8.58
N VAL A 167 -0.29 13.47 -9.88
CA VAL A 167 -0.02 12.37 -10.81
C VAL A 167 -1.11 11.29 -10.85
N LEU A 168 -2.25 11.67 -11.41
CA LEU A 168 -3.16 10.74 -12.06
C LEU A 168 -3.76 11.44 -13.28
N ARG A 169 -3.04 11.46 -14.39
CA ARG A 169 -3.69 11.65 -15.69
C ARG A 169 -4.29 10.30 -16.05
N LEU A 170 -5.61 10.20 -15.92
CA LEU A 170 -6.37 9.17 -16.60
C LEU A 170 -6.08 9.33 -18.11
N PRO A 171 -5.66 8.29 -18.84
CA PRO A 171 -5.77 8.34 -20.29
C PRO A 171 -7.26 8.47 -20.60
N THR A 172 -7.66 9.63 -21.14
CA THR A 172 -8.95 9.77 -21.82
C THR A 172 -9.02 8.71 -22.92
N ALA A 173 -10.14 7.99 -22.96
CA ALA A 173 -10.48 7.01 -23.98
C ALA A 173 -10.34 7.57 -25.41
#